data_AF-A0A074WRL4-F1
#
_entry.id   AF-A0A074WRL4-F1
#
_cell.length_a   1.000
_cell.length_b   1.000
_cell.length_c   1.000
_cell.angle_alpha   90.00
_cell.angle_beta   90.00
_cell.angle_gamma   90.00
#
_symmetry.space_group_name_H-M   'P 1'
#
loop_
_entity.id
_entity.type
_entity.pdbx_description
1 polymer ?
#
loop_
_entity_poly.entity_id
_entity_poly.type
_entity_poly.pdbx_seq_one_letter_code
_entity_poly.pdbx_strand_id
1 'polypeptide(L)'
;YPQRLQIYNAPALEVATIGTFKLAGLFILSMACLVVAPNVYGDEASPVWMAPAVITASATVLPLFHVLTRPFVAQVFIDAPAQARRSKEALISFARHLPQDTAMEIQTLGLLPWPRTKTLRVGQLRIRPEGWG
;
A
#
# COMPACT_ATOMS: atom_id res chain seq x y z
N TYR A 1 -1.90 27.42 -10.26
CA TYR A 1 -1.76 25.95 -10.27
C TYR A 1 -1.60 25.41 -8.86
N PRO A 2 -2.02 24.17 -8.55
CA PRO A 2 -1.97 23.62 -7.19
C PRO A 2 -0.53 23.47 -6.69
N GLN A 3 -0.35 23.52 -5.36
CA GLN A 3 0.93 23.22 -4.71
C GLN A 3 1.30 21.75 -4.85
N ARG A 4 0.34 20.88 -4.55
CA ARG A 4 0.50 19.44 -4.60
C ARG A 4 0.06 18.95 -5.97
N LEU A 5 1.01 18.64 -6.84
CA LEU A 5 0.77 18.17 -8.20
C LEU A 5 0.75 16.64 -8.22
N GLN A 6 -0.38 16.05 -8.61
CA GLN A 6 -0.48 14.62 -8.82
C GLN A 6 0.16 14.24 -10.16
N ILE A 7 1.23 13.46 -10.13
CA ILE A 7 1.92 13.00 -11.34
C ILE A 7 1.56 11.57 -11.72
N TYR A 8 1.08 10.79 -10.76
CA TYR A 8 0.64 9.43 -10.98
C TYR A 8 -0.60 9.14 -10.14
N ASN A 9 -1.55 8.46 -10.76
CA ASN A 9 -2.75 7.95 -10.13
C ASN A 9 -3.02 6.57 -10.68
N ALA A 10 -2.96 5.57 -9.82
CA ALA A 10 -3.36 4.22 -10.17
C ALA A 10 -4.86 4.18 -10.53
N PRO A 11 -5.27 3.28 -11.43
CA PRO A 11 -6.69 3.05 -11.71
C PRO A 11 -7.43 2.68 -10.42
N ALA A 12 -8.61 3.29 -10.23
CA ALA A 12 -9.42 3.04 -9.03
C ALA A 12 -9.79 1.55 -8.86
N LEU A 13 -10.00 0.84 -9.96
CA LEU A 13 -10.30 -0.59 -9.95
C LEU A 13 -9.14 -1.44 -9.41
N GLU A 14 -7.90 -1.11 -9.77
CA GLU A 14 -6.71 -1.82 -9.27
C GLU A 14 -6.53 -1.57 -7.77
N VAL A 15 -6.64 -0.31 -7.34
CA VAL A 15 -6.59 0.09 -5.93
C VAL A 15 -7.67 -0.66 -5.13
N ALA A 16 -8.90 -0.68 -5.63
CA ALA A 16 -10.03 -1.35 -4.98
C ALA A 16 -9.84 -2.87 -4.90
N THR A 17 -9.37 -3.50 -5.98
CA THR A 17 -9.11 -4.95 -6.02
C THR A 17 -8.05 -5.32 -5.00
N ILE A 18 -6.94 -4.60 -4.96
CA ILE A 18 -5.84 -4.83 -4.01
C ILE A 18 -6.29 -4.57 -2.58
N GLY A 19 -7.06 -3.50 -2.34
CA GLY A 19 -7.67 -3.21 -1.04
C GLY A 19 -8.60 -4.33 -0.58
N THR A 20 -9.39 -4.89 -1.49
CA THR A 20 -10.33 -5.99 -1.22
C THR A 20 -9.61 -7.26 -0.80
N PHE A 21 -8.53 -7.65 -1.49
CA PHE A 21 -7.71 -8.80 -1.08
C PHE A 21 -7.15 -8.63 0.33
N LYS A 22 -6.63 -7.45 0.68
CA LYS A 22 -6.09 -7.18 2.02
C LYS A 22 -7.18 -7.20 3.10
N LEU A 23 -8.35 -6.64 2.80
CA LEU A 23 -9.52 -6.71 3.69
C LEU A 23 -10.00 -8.14 3.88
N ALA A 24 -10.06 -8.94 2.82
CA ALA A 24 -10.44 -10.35 2.89
C ALA A 24 -9.49 -11.15 3.80
N GLY A 25 -8.18 -10.94 3.67
CA GLY A 25 -7.21 -11.59 4.55
C GLY A 25 -7.38 -11.20 6.03
N LEU A 26 -7.65 -9.93 6.31
CA LEU A 26 -7.92 -9.45 7.67
C LEU A 26 -9.23 -10.03 8.22
N PHE A 27 -10.25 -10.12 7.38
CA PHE A 27 -11.54 -10.70 7.72
C PHE A 27 -11.41 -12.18 8.06
N ILE A 28 -10.69 -12.96 7.25
CA ILE A 28 -10.42 -14.39 7.50
C ILE A 28 -9.70 -14.56 8.85
N LEU A 29 -8.65 -13.79 9.12
CA LEU A 29 -7.95 -13.83 10.40
C LEU A 29 -8.87 -13.46 11.57
N SER A 30 -9.69 -12.42 11.40
CA SER A 30 -10.62 -11.98 12.44
C SER A 30 -11.67 -13.05 12.74
N MET A 31 -12.24 -13.68 11.72
CA MET A 31 -13.20 -14.77 11.87
C MET A 31 -12.56 -16.00 12.53
N ALA A 32 -11.32 -16.32 12.16
CA ALA A 32 -10.58 -17.41 12.78
C ALA A 32 -10.36 -17.16 14.29
N CYS A 33 -9.95 -15.94 14.67
CA CYS A 33 -9.70 -15.60 16.07
C CYS A 33 -10.98 -15.46 16.92
N LEU A 34 -12.04 -14.89 16.36
CA LEU A 34 -13.24 -14.49 17.14
C LEU A 34 -14.37 -15.53 17.09
N VAL A 35 -14.40 -16.40 16.08
CA VAL A 35 -15.50 -17.34 15.87
C VAL A 35 -14.98 -18.78 15.86
N VAL A 36 -14.04 -19.09 14.97
CA VAL A 36 -13.64 -20.49 14.73
C VAL A 36 -12.80 -21.04 15.89
N ALA A 37 -11.76 -20.33 16.31
CA ALA A 37 -10.87 -20.82 17.37
C ALA A 37 -11.57 -20.97 18.73
N PRO A 38 -12.43 -20.04 19.19
CA PRO A 38 -13.21 -20.24 20.41
C PRO A 38 -14.19 -21.42 20.31
N ASN A 39 -14.82 -21.62 19.15
CA ASN A 39 -15.73 -22.74 18.93
C ASN A 39 -14.99 -24.10 18.98
N VAL A 40 -13.82 -24.18 18.35
CA VAL A 40 -12.95 -25.36 18.39
C VAL A 40 -12.40 -25.62 19.79
N TYR A 41 -12.05 -24.56 20.55
CA TYR A 41 -11.56 -24.72 21.91
C TYR A 41 -12.64 -25.18 22.90
N GLY A 42 -13.89 -24.77 22.68
CA GLY A 42 -15.04 -25.16 23.51
C GLY A 42 -15.63 -26.54 23.19
N ASP A 43 -15.16 -27.20 22.13
CA ASP A 43 -15.61 -28.54 21.75
C ASP A 43 -14.76 -29.61 22.46
N GLU A 44 -15.41 -30.48 23.25
CA GLU A 44 -14.74 -31.55 24.00
C GLU A 44 -14.10 -32.62 23.09
N ALA A 45 -14.59 -32.76 21.86
CA ALA A 45 -14.00 -33.68 20.87
C ALA A 45 -12.71 -33.13 20.24
N SER A 46 -12.47 -31.83 20.36
CA SER A 46 -11.40 -31.12 19.69
C SER A 46 -10.13 -31.07 20.56
N PRO A 47 -8.96 -31.48 20.05
CA PRO A 47 -7.70 -31.32 20.77
C PRO A 47 -7.38 -29.85 21.05
N VAL A 48 -6.85 -29.56 22.24
CA VAL A 48 -6.52 -28.18 22.68
C VAL A 48 -5.57 -27.45 21.73
N TRP A 49 -4.69 -28.17 21.02
CA TRP A 49 -3.75 -27.59 20.05
C TRP A 49 -4.42 -27.13 18.74
N MET A 50 -5.66 -27.56 18.47
CA MET A 50 -6.34 -27.25 17.21
C MET A 50 -6.74 -25.78 17.13
N ALA A 51 -7.14 -25.16 18.23
CA ALA A 51 -7.43 -23.73 18.29
C ALA A 51 -6.22 -22.84 17.91
N PRO A 52 -5.03 -22.97 18.53
CA PRO A 52 -3.86 -22.22 18.09
C PRO A 52 -3.37 -22.61 16.68
N ALA A 53 -3.61 -23.85 16.22
CA ALA A 53 -3.31 -24.24 14.83
C ALA A 53 -4.19 -23.49 13.81
N VAL A 54 -5.49 -23.34 14.07
CA VAL A 54 -6.41 -22.58 13.20
C VAL A 54 -6.00 -21.11 13.12
N ILE A 55 -5.62 -20.51 14.25
CA ILE A 55 -5.17 -19.11 14.29
C ILE A 55 -3.90 -18.93 13.49
N THR A 56 -2.89 -19.78 13.71
CA THR A 56 -1.60 -19.67 13.01
C THR A 56 -1.75 -19.91 11.51
N ALA A 57 -2.56 -20.91 11.09
CA ALA A 57 -2.87 -21.14 9.69
C ALA A 57 -3.54 -19.92 9.05
N SER A 58 -4.54 -19.34 9.71
CA SER A 58 -5.27 -18.17 9.19
C SER A 58 -4.40 -16.91 9.15
N ALA A 59 -3.46 -16.76 10.08
CA ALA A 59 -2.51 -15.64 10.10
C ALA A 59 -1.58 -15.62 8.88
N THR A 60 -1.35 -16.76 8.22
CA THR A 60 -0.51 -16.82 7.00
C THR A 60 -1.17 -16.18 5.77
N VAL A 61 -2.50 -15.98 5.77
CA VAL A 61 -3.24 -15.42 4.63
C VAL A 61 -2.86 -13.96 4.36
N LEU A 62 -2.67 -13.16 5.41
CA LEU A 62 -2.28 -11.75 5.30
C LEU A 62 -0.92 -11.55 4.59
N PRO A 63 0.20 -12.17 5.03
CA PRO A 63 1.47 -12.05 4.33
C PRO A 63 1.41 -12.67 2.93
N LEU A 64 0.66 -13.74 2.72
CA LEU A 64 0.45 -14.31 1.38
C LEU A 64 -0.17 -13.29 0.42
N PHE A 65 -1.27 -12.65 0.79
CA PHE A 65 -1.89 -11.59 -0.02
C PHE A 65 -0.97 -10.39 -0.19
N HIS A 66 -0.15 -10.05 0.80
CA HIS A 66 0.84 -8.99 0.65
C HIS A 66 1.90 -9.31 -0.42
N VAL A 67 2.41 -10.54 -0.45
CA VAL A 67 3.38 -10.99 -1.46
C VAL A 67 2.73 -11.00 -2.85
N LEU A 68 1.50 -11.52 -2.97
CA LEU A 68 0.77 -11.61 -4.23
C LEU A 68 0.40 -10.23 -4.80
N THR A 69 0.09 -9.27 -3.94
CA THR A 69 -0.29 -7.91 -4.38
C THR A 69 0.91 -6.97 -4.54
N ARG A 70 2.10 -7.36 -4.05
CA ARG A 70 3.32 -6.54 -3.95
C ARG A 70 3.04 -5.18 -3.25
N PRO A 71 4.06 -4.39 -2.84
CA PRO A 71 3.81 -3.01 -2.40
C PRO A 71 3.29 -2.20 -3.60
N PHE A 72 1.98 -1.92 -3.60
CA PHE A 72 1.31 -1.21 -4.68
C PHE A 72 1.39 0.30 -4.47
N VAL A 73 1.85 1.04 -5.48
CA VAL A 73 1.86 2.50 -5.47
C VAL A 73 0.48 2.97 -5.92
N ALA A 74 -0.25 3.66 -5.05
CA ALA A 74 -1.57 4.18 -5.38
C ALA A 74 -1.48 5.55 -6.08
N GLN A 75 -0.69 6.46 -5.53
CA GLN A 75 -0.60 7.84 -6.00
C GLN A 75 0.81 8.39 -5.77
N VAL A 76 1.24 9.29 -6.65
CA VAL A 76 2.48 10.06 -6.45
C VAL A 76 2.20 11.54 -6.65
N PHE A 77 2.67 12.34 -5.71
CA PHE A 77 2.57 13.79 -5.71
C PHE A 77 3.94 14.43 -5.68
N ILE A 78 4.04 15.63 -6.26
CA ILE A 78 5.22 16.48 -6.21
C ILE A 78 4.80 17.86 -5.72
N ASP A 79 5.62 18.47 -4.86
CA ASP A 79 5.42 19.85 -4.43
C ASP A 79 5.97 20.83 -5.48
N ALA A 80 5.07 21.56 -6.12
CA ALA A 80 5.40 22.60 -7.06
C ALA A 80 5.75 23.91 -6.34
N PRO A 81 6.94 24.49 -6.56
CA PRO A 81 7.36 25.73 -5.94
C PRO A 81 6.53 26.93 -6.46
N ALA A 82 6.53 28.04 -5.71
CA ALA A 82 5.69 29.20 -6.01
C ALA A 82 5.88 29.73 -7.45
N GLN A 83 7.09 29.67 -8.00
CA GLN A 83 7.41 30.09 -9.35
C GLN A 83 6.75 29.21 -10.42
N ALA A 84 6.74 27.89 -10.21
CA ALA A 84 6.13 26.92 -11.13
C ALA A 84 4.59 27.03 -11.15
N ARG A 85 3.98 27.61 -10.12
CA ARG A 85 2.53 27.71 -9.99
C ARG A 85 1.89 28.88 -10.74
N ARG A 86 2.69 29.78 -11.31
CA ARG A 86 2.25 31.04 -11.93
C ARG A 86 1.48 30.83 -13.24
N SER A 87 1.94 29.93 -14.10
CA SER A 87 1.33 29.64 -15.40
C SER A 87 1.51 28.17 -15.79
N LYS A 88 0.82 27.75 -16.86
CA LYS A 88 0.92 26.39 -17.38
C LYS A 88 2.33 26.11 -17.88
N GLU A 89 2.90 27.09 -18.57
CA GLU A 89 4.21 27.06 -19.19
C GLU A 89 5.30 26.96 -18.12
N ALA A 90 5.16 27.72 -17.03
CA ALA A 90 6.06 27.64 -15.88
C ALA A 90 6.00 26.25 -15.21
N LEU A 91 4.82 25.67 -15.09
CA LEU A 91 4.64 24.33 -14.52
C LEU A 91 5.24 23.24 -15.42
N ILE A 92 5.00 23.32 -16.74
CA ILE A 92 5.58 22.39 -17.72
C ILE A 92 7.10 22.52 -17.74
N SER A 93 7.64 23.74 -17.68
CA SER A 93 9.08 23.98 -17.63
C SER A 93 9.71 23.36 -16.37
N PHE A 94 9.07 23.54 -15.21
CA PHE A 94 9.46 22.90 -13.96
C PHE A 94 9.39 21.37 -14.05
N ALA A 95 8.32 20.80 -14.61
CA ALA A 95 8.17 19.36 -14.77
C ALA A 95 9.24 18.75 -15.71
N ARG A 96 9.68 19.49 -16.73
CA ARG A 96 10.76 19.07 -17.64
C ARG A 96 12.14 19.12 -16.98
N HIS A 97 12.36 20.04 -16.03
CA HIS A 97 13.65 20.26 -15.37
C HIS A 97 13.48 20.18 -13.86
N LEU A 98 13.13 18.99 -13.38
CA LEU A 98 12.76 18.78 -11.99
C LEU A 98 14.01 18.89 -11.08
N PRO A 99 14.08 19.85 -10.14
CA PRO A 99 15.20 19.96 -9.21
C PRO A 99 15.29 18.73 -8.31
N GLN A 100 16.51 18.28 -8.00
CA GLN A 100 16.73 17.11 -7.12
C GLN A 100 16.22 17.32 -5.70
N ASP A 101 16.13 18.57 -5.24
CA ASP A 101 15.64 18.92 -3.90
C ASP A 101 14.11 18.96 -3.79
N THR A 102 13.41 18.73 -4.90
CA THR A 102 11.94 18.77 -4.92
C THR A 102 11.35 17.69 -4.03
N ALA A 103 10.44 18.08 -3.13
CA ALA A 103 9.70 17.15 -2.30
C ALA A 103 8.68 16.36 -3.12
N MET A 104 8.65 15.04 -2.87
CA MET A 104 7.78 14.07 -3.50
C MET A 104 7.10 13.25 -2.41
N GLU A 105 5.82 12.98 -2.60
CA GLU A 105 5.05 12.08 -1.76
C GLU A 105 4.61 10.86 -2.55
N ILE A 106 4.94 9.68 -2.05
CA ILE A 106 4.51 8.40 -2.63
C ILE A 106 3.50 7.78 -1.67
N GLN A 107 2.28 7.57 -2.15
CA GLN A 107 1.25 6.85 -1.42
C GLN A 107 1.25 5.39 -1.85
N THR A 108 1.38 4.50 -0.88
CA THR A 108 1.46 3.05 -1.09
C THR A 108 0.44 2.28 -0.26
N LEU A 109 0.01 1.14 -0.76
CA LEU A 109 -0.75 0.16 0.01
C LEU A 109 0.20 -0.89 0.57
N GLY A 110 0.29 -0.97 1.90
CA GLY A 110 1.18 -1.88 2.63
C GLY A 110 0.56 -3.26 2.85
N LEU A 111 0.86 -3.90 3.98
CA LEU A 111 0.20 -5.16 4.39
C LEU A 111 -1.32 -4.98 4.50
N LEU A 112 -1.73 -3.84 5.05
CA LEU A 112 -3.12 -3.48 5.29
C LEU A 112 -3.65 -2.55 4.18
N PRO A 113 -4.98 -2.44 3.99
CA PRO A 113 -5.58 -1.63 2.93
C PRO A 113 -5.48 -0.11 3.17
N TRP A 114 -4.94 0.31 4.31
CA TRP A 114 -4.76 1.74 4.59
C TRP A 114 -3.60 2.34 3.78
N PRO A 115 -3.83 3.46 3.09
CA PRO A 115 -2.79 4.18 2.38
C PRO A 115 -1.71 4.67 3.35
N ARG A 116 -0.44 4.45 2.99
CA ARG A 116 0.73 4.98 3.69
C ARG A 116 1.46 5.95 2.78
N THR A 117 1.62 7.20 3.24
CA THR A 117 2.36 8.24 2.54
C THR A 117 3.81 8.25 3.00
N LYS A 118 4.75 8.27 2.05
CA LYS A 118 6.17 8.50 2.30
C LYS A 118 6.60 9.78 1.60
N THR A 119 7.21 10.69 2.35
CA THR A 119 7.82 11.91 1.84
C THR A 119 9.30 11.66 1.58
N LEU A 120 9.79 12.07 0.41
CA LEU A 120 11.19 11.94 0.00
C LEU A 120 11.54 13.03 -1.00
N ARG A 121 12.82 13.20 -1.30
CA ARG A 121 13.29 14.13 -2.34
C ARG A 121 13.49 13.38 -3.65
N VAL A 122 13.26 14.06 -4.77
CA VAL A 122 13.48 13.49 -6.11
C VAL A 122 14.89 12.92 -6.26
N GLY A 123 15.92 13.60 -5.73
CA GLY A 123 17.31 13.15 -5.77
C GLY A 123 17.60 11.86 -4.99
N GLN A 124 16.67 11.41 -4.13
CA GLN A 124 16.79 10.14 -3.40
C GLN A 124 16.25 8.95 -4.21
N LEU A 125 15.55 9.20 -5.32
CA LEU A 125 15.08 8.15 -6.20
C LEU A 125 16.25 7.49 -6.92
N ARG A 126 16.25 6.16 -6.94
CA ARG A 126 17.21 5.35 -7.70
C ARG A 126 16.46 4.51 -8.71
N ILE A 127 17.01 4.42 -9.91
CA ILE A 127 16.52 3.49 -10.93
C ILE A 127 16.70 2.08 -10.36
N ARG A 128 15.63 1.30 -10.34
CA ARG A 128 15.71 -0.10 -9.99
C ARG A 128 16.36 -0.84 -11.17
N PRO A 129 17.50 -1.53 -11.00
CA PRO A 129 18.07 -2.35 -12.06
C PRO A 129 17.09 -3.49 -12.40
N GLU A 130 16.83 -3.68 -13.69
CA GLU A 130 15.98 -4.76 -14.19
C GLU A 130 16.65 -6.10 -13.84
N GLY A 131 15.94 -7.04 -13.19
CA GLY A 131 16.42 -8.42 -13.03
C GLY A 131 16.28 -9.10 -11.67
N TRP A 132 15.88 -8.40 -10.59
CA TRP A 132 15.66 -9.04 -9.28
C TRP A 132 14.24 -8.80 -8.80
N GLY A 133 13.42 -9.86 -8.77
CA GLY A 133 12.03 -9.84 -8.31
C GLY A 133 11.57 -11.19 -7.80
#